data_AF-A0A2D6SUD2-F1
#
_entry.id   AF-A0A2D6SUD2-F1
#
_cell.length_a   1.000
_cell.length_b   1.000
_cell.length_c   1.000
_cell.angle_alpha   90.00
_cell.angle_beta   90.00
_cell.angle_gamma   90.00
#
_symmetry.space_group_name_H-M   'P 1'
#
loop_
_entity.id
_entity.type
_entity.pdbx_description
1 polymer ?
#
loop_
_entity_poly.entity_id
_entity_poly.type
_entity_poly.pdbx_seq_one_letter_code
_entity_poly.pdbx_strand_id
1 'polypeptide(L)'
;EEQLIQSLKDVVPNIVAYERRVRGELIKQDRENLHDRVSRAYGVLRNAQTISSEETMHLLSSLRMGINLGLIDDLEIPTVNELFIHTQPAHLQKLQHEELASGERNVARAAFLRKRLAGQRPNEN
;
A
#
# COMPACT_ATOMS: atom_id res chain seq x y z
N GLU A 1 -16.40 26.63 13.21
CA GLU A 1 -16.16 25.21 12.86
C GLU A 1 -17.23 24.64 11.91
N GLU A 2 -18.53 24.93 12.10
CA GLU A 2 -19.60 24.40 11.22
C GLU A 2 -19.45 24.72 9.73
N GLN A 3 -19.06 25.95 9.37
CA GLN A 3 -18.82 26.34 7.97
C GLN A 3 -17.66 25.57 7.31
N LEU A 4 -16.64 25.19 8.09
CA LEU A 4 -15.52 24.39 7.61
C LEU A 4 -15.95 22.93 7.37
N ILE A 5 -16.74 22.37 8.30
CA ILE A 5 -17.30 21.02 8.16
C ILE A 5 -18.22 20.95 6.94
N GLN A 6 -19.06 21.97 6.72
CA GLN A 6 -19.95 22.00 5.57
C GLN A 6 -19.19 22.10 4.25
N SER A 7 -18.19 22.98 4.17
CA SER A 7 -17.30 23.09 3.00
C SER A 7 -16.61 21.76 2.68
N LEU A 8 -16.15 21.02 3.71
CA LEU A 8 -15.55 19.69 3.52
C LEU A 8 -16.57 18.66 3.03
N LYS A 9 -17.80 18.67 3.57
CA LYS A 9 -18.88 17.77 3.13
C LYS A 9 -19.26 17.99 1.67
N ASP A 10 -19.17 19.21 1.17
CA ASP A 10 -19.51 19.53 -0.22
C ASP A 10 -18.37 19.15 -1.20
N VAL A 11 -17.11 19.27 -0.78
CA VAL A 11 -15.94 19.02 -1.63
C VAL A 11 -15.56 17.53 -1.70
N VAL A 12 -15.61 16.81 -0.58
CA VAL A 12 -15.17 15.40 -0.50
C VAL A 12 -15.86 14.49 -1.53
N PRO A 13 -17.19 14.54 -1.74
CA PRO A 13 -17.86 13.71 -2.73
C PRO A 13 -17.35 13.96 -4.16
N ASN A 14 -17.05 15.22 -4.51
CA ASN A 14 -16.53 15.58 -5.82
C ASN A 14 -15.13 15.02 -6.05
N ILE A 15 -14.26 15.07 -5.02
CA ILE A 15 -12.93 14.46 -5.08
C ILE A 15 -13.04 12.94 -5.26
N VAL A 16 -13.94 12.29 -4.50
CA VAL A 16 -14.16 10.84 -4.60
C VAL A 16 -14.67 10.46 -6.00
N ALA A 17 -15.61 11.21 -6.56
CA ALA A 17 -16.14 10.97 -7.90
C ALA A 17 -15.05 11.14 -8.97
N TYR A 18 -14.25 12.20 -8.87
CA TYR A 18 -13.14 12.46 -9.79
C TYR A 18 -12.09 11.35 -9.75
N GLU A 19 -11.67 10.93 -8.55
CA GLU A 19 -10.68 9.87 -8.38
C GLU A 19 -11.16 8.54 -8.96
N ARG A 20 -12.41 8.15 -8.69
CA ARG A 20 -13.01 6.93 -9.27
C ARG A 20 -13.06 6.97 -10.79
N ARG A 21 -13.38 8.13 -11.38
CA ARG A 21 -13.40 8.32 -12.84
C ARG A 21 -12.01 8.14 -13.44
N VAL A 22 -11.01 8.85 -12.91
CA VAL A 22 -9.61 8.76 -13.38
C VAL A 22 -9.07 7.34 -13.24
N ARG A 23 -9.35 6.67 -12.12
CA ARG A 23 -8.96 5.27 -11.91
C ARG A 23 -9.60 4.32 -12.92
N GLY A 24 -10.88 4.54 -13.24
CA GLY A 24 -11.59 3.77 -14.27
C GLY A 24 -11.09 4.05 -15.70
N GLU A 25 -10.57 5.24 -15.98
CA GLU A 25 -9.93 5.57 -17.26
C GLU A 25 -8.55 4.90 -17.38
N LEU A 26 -7.78 4.91 -16.29
CA LEU A 26 -6.43 4.33 -16.25
C LEU A 26 -6.42 2.84 -16.67
N ILE A 27 -7.35 2.04 -16.15
CA ILE A 27 -7.43 0.62 -16.48
C ILE A 27 -7.92 0.36 -17.92
N LYS A 28 -8.74 1.27 -18.48
CA LYS A 28 -9.24 1.13 -19.86
C LYS A 28 -8.17 1.46 -20.89
N GLN A 29 -7.26 2.38 -20.56
CA GLN A 29 -6.21 2.82 -21.47
C GLN A 29 -5.04 1.84 -21.51
N ASP A 30 -4.64 1.28 -20.35
CA ASP A 30 -3.41 0.52 -20.28
C ASP A 30 -3.37 -0.49 -19.12
N ARG A 31 -4.26 -1.49 -19.20
CA ARG A 31 -4.41 -2.52 -18.15
C ARG A 31 -3.11 -3.31 -17.93
N GLU A 32 -2.43 -3.70 -19.00
CA GLU A 32 -1.22 -4.54 -18.92
C GLU A 32 -0.06 -3.83 -18.22
N ASN A 33 0.25 -2.58 -18.59
CA ASN A 33 1.32 -1.84 -17.92
C ASN A 33 0.96 -1.51 -16.47
N LEU A 34 -0.32 -1.24 -16.18
CA LEU A 34 -0.79 -1.05 -14.81
C LEU A 34 -0.61 -2.32 -13.97
N HIS A 35 -0.96 -3.48 -14.54
CA HIS A 35 -0.79 -4.78 -13.91
C HIS A 35 0.69 -5.11 -13.66
N ASP A 36 1.59 -4.87 -14.62
CA ASP A 36 3.04 -5.03 -14.42
C ASP A 36 3.55 -4.13 -13.29
N ARG A 37 3.17 -2.85 -13.29
CA ARG A 37 3.59 -1.91 -12.24
C ARG A 37 3.14 -2.35 -10.85
N VAL A 38 1.88 -2.77 -10.71
CA VAL A 38 1.35 -3.29 -9.44
C VAL A 38 2.06 -4.57 -9.03
N SER A 39 2.29 -5.49 -9.97
CA SER A 39 2.99 -6.76 -9.74
C SER A 39 4.43 -6.54 -9.29
N ARG A 40 5.14 -5.58 -9.89
CA ARG A 40 6.48 -5.16 -9.45
C ARG A 40 6.47 -4.60 -8.04
N ALA A 41 5.51 -3.73 -7.72
CA ALA A 41 5.38 -3.19 -6.37
C ALA A 41 5.16 -4.32 -5.35
N TYR A 42 4.31 -5.29 -5.68
CA TYR A 42 4.08 -6.45 -4.83
C TYR A 42 5.33 -7.32 -4.69
N GLY A 43 6.05 -7.56 -5.80
CA GLY A 43 7.30 -8.29 -5.81
C GLY A 43 8.38 -7.65 -4.93
N VAL A 44 8.55 -6.33 -5.00
CA VAL A 44 9.49 -5.60 -4.14
C VAL A 44 9.08 -5.72 -2.68
N LEU A 45 7.81 -5.48 -2.33
CA LEU A 45 7.34 -5.60 -0.94
C LEU A 45 7.54 -7.02 -0.36
N ARG A 46 7.45 -8.06 -1.19
CA ARG A 46 7.65 -9.46 -0.79
C ARG A 46 9.11 -9.90 -0.66
N ASN A 47 10.05 -9.20 -1.29
CA ASN A 47 11.42 -9.71 -1.45
C ASN A 47 12.52 -8.74 -1.02
N ALA A 48 12.24 -7.43 -0.97
CA ALA A 48 13.22 -6.42 -0.59
C ALA A 48 13.86 -6.77 0.76
N GLN A 49 15.19 -6.61 0.89
CA GLN A 49 15.92 -6.85 2.14
C GLN A 49 15.98 -5.60 3.03
N THR A 50 15.91 -4.42 2.41
CA THR A 50 15.78 -3.12 3.05
C THR A 50 14.74 -2.31 2.29
N ILE A 51 13.97 -1.47 2.97
CA ILE A 51 13.00 -0.60 2.32
C ILE A 51 12.72 0.64 3.17
N SER A 52 12.73 1.81 2.53
CA SER A 52 12.45 3.07 3.23
C SER A 52 10.97 3.23 3.58
N SER A 53 10.64 4.13 4.50
CA SER A 53 9.24 4.45 4.80
C SER A 53 8.51 5.00 3.57
N GLU A 54 9.14 5.91 2.83
CA GLU A 54 8.56 6.56 1.65
C GLU A 54 8.28 5.54 0.54
N GLU A 55 9.27 4.71 0.22
CA GLU A 55 9.12 3.64 -0.77
C GLU A 55 8.01 2.67 -0.36
N THR A 56 7.96 2.27 0.92
CA THR A 56 6.89 1.41 1.44
C THR A 56 5.51 2.04 1.23
N MET A 57 5.36 3.32 1.55
CA MET A 57 4.09 4.03 1.34
C MET A 57 3.69 4.06 -0.14
N HIS A 58 4.65 4.31 -1.03
CA HIS A 58 4.40 4.35 -2.47
C HIS A 58 3.96 2.98 -3.02
N LEU A 59 4.68 1.93 -2.64
CA LEU A 59 4.41 0.57 -3.11
C LEU A 59 3.10 0.01 -2.53
N LEU A 60 2.83 0.22 -1.24
CA LEU A 60 1.55 -0.18 -0.62
C LEU A 60 0.36 0.57 -1.24
N SER A 61 0.55 1.83 -1.65
CA SER A 61 -0.48 2.60 -2.35
C SER A 61 -0.78 2.02 -3.73
N SER A 62 0.27 1.64 -4.46
CA SER A 62 0.14 0.96 -5.76
C SER A 62 -0.56 -0.39 -5.62
N LEU A 63 -0.19 -1.17 -4.60
CA LEU A 63 -0.80 -2.46 -4.30
C LEU A 63 -2.29 -2.31 -3.94
N ARG A 64 -2.65 -1.36 -3.07
CA ARG A 64 -4.04 -1.07 -2.71
C ARG A 64 -4.88 -0.67 -3.92
N MET A 65 -4.30 0.11 -4.84
CA MET A 65 -4.97 0.46 -6.09
C MET A 65 -5.20 -0.78 -6.96
N GLY A 66 -4.19 -1.64 -7.09
CA GLY A 66 -4.28 -2.92 -7.82
C GLY A 66 -5.41 -3.82 -7.33
N ILE A 67 -5.52 -4.01 -6.01
CA ILE A 67 -6.59 -4.80 -5.39
C ILE A 67 -7.97 -4.18 -5.69
N ASN A 68 -8.13 -2.87 -5.52
CA ASN A 68 -9.39 -2.18 -5.83
C ASN A 68 -9.79 -2.24 -7.32
N LEU A 69 -8.84 -2.53 -8.19
CA LEU A 69 -9.04 -2.68 -9.63
C LEU A 69 -9.18 -4.14 -10.07
N GLY A 70 -9.10 -5.11 -9.16
CA GLY A 70 -9.12 -6.54 -9.48
C GLY A 70 -7.92 -6.97 -10.31
N LEU A 71 -6.74 -6.40 -10.01
CA LEU A 71 -5.45 -6.80 -10.60
C LEU A 71 -4.64 -7.72 -9.67
N ILE A 72 -5.03 -7.81 -8.39
CA ILE A 72 -4.39 -8.62 -7.35
C ILE A 72 -5.51 -9.23 -6.53
N ASP A 73 -5.64 -10.56 -6.59
CA ASP A 73 -6.78 -11.29 -6.02
C ASP A 73 -6.40 -12.10 -4.76
N ASP A 74 -5.09 -12.28 -4.49
CA ASP A 74 -4.55 -13.06 -3.37
C ASP A 74 -4.34 -12.26 -2.07
N LEU A 75 -4.71 -10.98 -2.08
CA LEU A 75 -4.46 -10.05 -0.96
C LEU A 75 -5.66 -9.12 -0.72
N GLU A 76 -6.14 -9.10 0.53
CA GLU A 76 -7.27 -8.26 0.93
C GLU A 76 -6.84 -6.85 1.37
N ILE A 77 -7.70 -5.85 1.11
CA ILE A 77 -7.50 -4.45 1.53
C ILE A 77 -7.20 -4.29 3.03
N PRO A 78 -7.87 -5.01 3.97
CA PRO A 78 -7.56 -4.89 5.40
C PRO A 78 -6.11 -5.26 5.72
N THR A 79 -5.53 -6.24 5.04
CA THR A 79 -4.11 -6.60 5.21
C THR A 79 -3.20 -5.45 4.77
N VAL A 80 -3.50 -4.79 3.64
CA VAL A 80 -2.71 -3.63 3.19
C VAL A 80 -2.82 -2.45 4.17
N ASN A 81 -4.01 -2.22 4.73
CA ASN A 81 -4.22 -1.18 5.75
C ASN A 81 -3.41 -1.45 7.03
N GLU A 82 -3.35 -2.70 7.46
CA GLU A 82 -2.50 -3.13 8.58
C GLU A 82 -1.02 -2.85 8.28
N LEU A 83 -0.55 -3.19 7.07
CA LEU A 83 0.83 -2.92 6.67
C LEU A 83 1.16 -1.43 6.69
N PHE A 84 0.25 -0.55 6.24
CA PHE A 84 0.45 0.90 6.32
C PHE A 84 0.70 1.39 7.75
N ILE A 85 0.02 0.78 8.72
CA ILE A 85 0.12 1.15 10.14
C ILE A 85 1.40 0.58 10.74
N HIS A 86 1.65 -0.72 10.61
CA HIS A 86 2.74 -1.40 11.32
C HIS A 86 4.13 -1.15 10.72
N THR A 87 4.21 -0.65 9.49
CA THR A 87 5.48 -0.24 8.87
C THR A 87 5.93 1.17 9.28
N GLN A 88 5.10 1.93 10.00
CA GLN A 88 5.47 3.26 10.50
C GLN A 88 6.58 3.19 11.56
N PRO A 89 7.48 4.19 11.64
CA PRO A 89 8.67 4.12 12.51
C PRO A 89 8.37 3.80 13.97
N ALA A 90 7.37 4.46 14.57
CA ALA A 90 7.02 4.25 15.99
C ALA A 90 6.41 2.87 16.24
N HIS A 91 5.57 2.38 15.34
CA HIS A 91 4.97 1.05 15.46
C HIS A 91 5.99 -0.06 15.25
N LEU A 92 6.90 0.13 14.29
CA LEU A 92 7.96 -0.82 14.00
C LEU A 92 8.89 -0.99 15.22
N GLN A 93 9.31 0.11 15.85
CA GLN A 93 10.11 0.08 17.08
C GLN A 93 9.35 -0.57 18.24
N LYS A 94 8.05 -0.26 18.40
CA LYS A 94 7.21 -0.91 19.40
C LYS A 94 7.12 -2.43 19.21
N LEU A 95 7.06 -2.91 17.97
CA LEU A 95 7.02 -4.33 17.64
C LEU A 95 8.36 -5.04 17.90
N GLN A 96 9.48 -4.33 17.80
CA GLN A 96 10.82 -4.87 18.05
C GLN A 96 11.26 -4.71 19.52
N HIS A 97 10.50 -3.97 20.33
CA HIS A 97 10.82 -3.66 21.73
C HIS A 97 12.16 -2.94 21.94
N GLU A 98 12.63 -2.22 20.92
CA GLU A 98 13.90 -1.48 20.96
C GLU A 98 13.83 -0.21 20.10
N GLU A 99 14.70 0.76 20.41
CA GLU A 99 14.93 1.91 19.54
C GLU A 99 15.83 1.47 18.38
N LEU A 100 15.45 1.88 17.16
CA LEU A 100 16.14 1.48 15.94
C LEU A 100 16.65 2.71 15.22
N ALA A 101 17.90 2.69 14.78
CA ALA A 101 18.44 3.68 13.86
C ALA A 101 17.73 3.60 12.48
N SER A 102 17.90 4.63 11.65
CA SER A 102 17.19 4.71 10.37
C SER A 102 17.41 3.50 9.45
N GLY A 103 18.65 3.02 9.35
CA GLY A 103 18.99 1.83 8.55
C GLY A 103 18.36 0.55 9.10
N GLU A 104 18.40 0.35 10.41
CA GLU A 104 17.83 -0.81 11.09
C GLU A 104 16.30 -0.85 10.93
N ARG A 105 15.64 0.32 10.99
CA ARG A 105 14.20 0.43 10.67
C ARG A 105 13.89 -0.02 9.26
N ASN A 106 14.74 0.29 8.28
CA ASN A 106 14.51 -0.13 6.90
C ASN A 106 14.64 -1.65 6.72
N VAL A 107 15.58 -2.27 7.44
CA VAL A 107 15.73 -3.73 7.48
C VAL A 107 14.53 -4.38 8.17
N ALA A 108 14.17 -3.90 9.36
CA ALA A 108 13.05 -4.43 10.15
C ALA A 108 11.71 -4.27 9.42
N ARG A 109 11.50 -3.15 8.70
CA ARG A 109 10.31 -2.92 7.87
C ARG A 109 10.21 -3.93 6.74
N ALA A 110 11.31 -4.14 6.02
CA ALA A 110 11.38 -5.13 4.97
C ALA A 110 11.08 -6.53 5.52
N ALA A 111 11.70 -6.92 6.64
CA ALA A 111 11.46 -8.21 7.27
C ALA A 111 9.99 -8.41 7.68
N PHE A 112 9.36 -7.37 8.26
CA PHE A 112 7.94 -7.39 8.62
C PHE A 112 7.04 -7.59 7.38
N LEU A 113 7.28 -6.82 6.31
CA LEU A 113 6.53 -6.93 5.06
C LEU A 113 6.63 -8.34 4.46
N ARG A 114 7.86 -8.87 4.33
CA ARG A 114 8.08 -10.22 3.80
C ARG A 114 7.35 -11.26 4.63
N LYS A 115 7.47 -11.20 5.96
CA LYS A 115 6.79 -12.14 6.87
C LYS A 115 5.27 -12.10 6.70
N ARG A 116 4.68 -10.91 6.62
CA ARG A 116 3.22 -10.75 6.52
C ARG A 116 2.65 -11.14 5.16
N LEU A 117 3.44 -10.98 4.08
CA LEU A 117 3.04 -11.29 2.71
C LEU A 117 3.46 -12.70 2.24
N ALA A 118 4.35 -13.40 2.95
CA ALA A 118 4.80 -14.75 2.58
C ALA A 118 3.69 -15.83 2.63
N GLY A 119 2.62 -15.59 3.39
CA GLY A 119 1.44 -16.48 3.46
C GLY A 119 0.44 -16.30 2.31
N GLN A 120 0.67 -15.34 1.41
CA GLN A 120 -0.17 -15.04 0.25
C GLN A 120 0.65 -15.22 -1.02
N ARG A 121 1.09 -16.47 -1.24
CA ARG A 121 1.67 -16.82 -2.54
C ARG A 121 0.55 -16.78 -3.57
N PRO A 122 0.78 -16.23 -4.77
CA PRO A 122 -0.15 -16.41 -5.86
C PRO A 122 -0.18 -17.92 -6.13
N ASN A 123 -1.36 -18.53 -6.07
CA ASN A 123 -1.54 -19.89 -6.56
C ASN A 123 -1.07 -19.89 -8.02
N GLU A 124 0.07 -20.52 -8.27
CA GLU A 124 0.44 -20.97 -9.60
C GLU A 124 -0.60 -22.03 -10.00
N ASN A 125 -1.40 -21.72 -11.03
CA ASN A 125 -2.21 -22.70 -11.74
C ASN A 125 -1.31 -23.74 -12.41
#